data_AF-A0A7W8BI43-F1
#
_entry.id   AF-A0A7W8BI43-F1
#
_cell.length_a   1.000
_cell.length_b   1.000
_cell.length_c   1.000
_cell.angle_alpha   90.00
_cell.angle_beta   90.00
_cell.angle_gamma   90.00
#
_symmetry.space_group_name_H-M   'P 1'
#
loop_
_entity.id
_entity.type
_entity.pdbx_description
1 polymer ?
#
loop_
_entity_poly.entity_id
_entity_poly.type
_entity_poly.pdbx_seq_one_letter_code
_entity_poly.pdbx_strand_id
1 'polypeptide(L)' 'MEHHDRRHDGKLRAIADAQAAGLVRQGDPFDVMALVIAMSMAWSPVSNVYAATAEEPAELHEQRRTLLRESVRRAMAAG' A
#
# COMPACT_ATOMS: atom_id res chain seq x y z
N MET A 1 21.27 -8.19 -5.63
CA MET A 1 20.01 -7.96 -6.35
C MET A 1 18.95 -9.04 -6.07
N GLU A 2 19.32 -10.27 -5.71
CA GLU A 2 18.39 -11.43 -5.59
C GLU A 2 17.40 -11.45 -4.41
N HIS A 3 17.54 -10.58 -3.41
CA HIS A 3 16.65 -10.56 -2.24
C HIS A 3 15.33 -9.82 -2.49
N HIS A 4 15.29 -8.93 -3.47
CA HIS A 4 14.12 -8.11 -3.76
C HIS A 4 13.04 -8.93 -4.48
N ASP A 5 13.43 -9.73 -5.47
CA ASP A 5 12.54 -10.59 -6.25
C ASP A 5 11.88 -11.66 -5.36
N ARG A 6 12.67 -12.34 -4.52
CA ARG A 6 12.15 -13.35 -3.57
C ARG A 6 11.17 -12.79 -2.53
N ARG A 7 11.36 -11.53 -2.13
CA ARG A 7 10.43 -10.83 -1.22
C ARG A 7 9.13 -10.47 -1.91
N HIS A 8 9.18 -10.19 -3.21
CA HIS A 8 7.98 -9.96 -3.99
C HIS A 8 7.20 -11.27 -4.19
N ASP A 9 7.86 -12.40 -4.44
CA ASP A 9 7.18 -13.69 -4.60
C ASP A 9 6.26 -14.05 -3.43
N GLY A 10 6.72 -13.85 -2.20
CA GLY A 10 5.91 -14.10 -1.00
C GLY A 10 4.72 -13.15 -0.87
N LYS A 11 4.88 -11.87 -1.24
CA LYS A 11 3.80 -10.88 -1.23
C LYS A 11 2.78 -11.14 -2.33
N LEU A 12 3.25 -11.48 -3.53
CA LEU A 12 2.40 -11.80 -4.68
C LEU A 12 1.57 -13.05 -4.40
N ARG A 13 2.16 -14.08 -3.78
CA ARG A 13 1.42 -15.27 -3.33
C ARG A 13 0.32 -14.90 -2.32
N ALA A 14 0.66 -14.11 -1.29
CA ALA A 14 -0.31 -13.70 -0.29
C ALA A 14 -1.47 -12.87 -0.89
N ILE A 15 -1.18 -12.02 -1.88
CA ILE A 15 -2.21 -11.28 -2.61
C ILE A 15 -3.10 -12.25 -3.40
N ALA A 16 -2.52 -13.21 -4.13
CA ALA A 16 -3.27 -14.20 -4.88
C ALA A 16 -4.15 -15.08 -3.98
N ASP A 17 -3.66 -15.50 -2.82
CA ASP A 17 -4.43 -16.28 -1.84
C ASP A 17 -5.59 -15.46 -1.28
N ALA A 18 -5.37 -14.18 -0.99
CA ALA A 18 -6.41 -13.27 -0.52
C ALA A 18 -7.47 -12.96 -1.60
N GLN A 19 -7.06 -12.92 -2.87
CA GLN A 19 -7.97 -12.82 -4.01
C GLN A 19 -8.81 -14.09 -4.19
N ALA A 20 -8.20 -15.28 -4.05
CA ALA A 20 -8.91 -16.55 -4.10
C ALA A 20 -9.94 -16.68 -2.95
N ALA A 21 -9.64 -16.12 -1.79
CA ALA A 21 -10.55 -16.03 -0.65
C ALA A 21 -11.62 -14.92 -0.77
N GLY A 22 -11.60 -14.12 -1.83
CA GLY A 22 -12.55 -13.00 -2.01
C GLY A 22 -12.35 -11.85 -1.03
N LEU A 23 -11.16 -11.71 -0.42
CA LEU A 23 -10.83 -10.64 0.52
C LEU A 23 -10.27 -9.40 -0.18
N VAL A 24 -9.56 -9.62 -1.30
CA VAL A 24 -8.94 -8.60 -2.13
C VAL A 24 -9.57 -8.62 -3.52
N ARG A 25 -9.71 -7.45 -4.14
CA ARG A 25 -10.21 -7.31 -5.52
C ARG A 25 -9.38 -8.14 -6.51
N GLN A 26 -10.06 -8.66 -7.52
CA GLN A 26 -9.41 -9.37 -8.61
C GLN A 26 -8.54 -8.42 -9.47
N GLY A 27 -7.51 -8.98 -10.11
CA GLY A 27 -6.50 -8.28 -10.90
C GLY A 27 -5.15 -8.98 -10.81
N ASP A 28 -4.15 -8.49 -11.53
CA ASP A 28 -2.78 -9.00 -11.38
C ASP A 28 -2.25 -8.70 -9.96
N PRO A 29 -1.74 -9.70 -9.21
CA PRO A 29 -1.19 -9.49 -7.87
C PRO A 29 -0.09 -8.42 -7.82
N PHE A 30 0.70 -8.29 -8.89
CA PHE A 30 1.75 -7.28 -9.01
C PHE A 30 1.14 -5.88 -9.15
N ASP A 31 0.10 -5.71 -9.95
CA ASP A 31 -0.59 -4.43 -10.11
C ASP A 31 -1.26 -3.99 -8.79
N VAL A 32 -1.87 -4.92 -8.07
CA VAL A 32 -2.42 -4.67 -6.72
C VAL A 32 -1.31 -4.21 -5.78
N MET A 33 -0.16 -4.88 -5.76
CA MET A 33 1.00 -4.49 -4.96
C MET A 33 1.52 -3.10 -5.37
N ALA A 34 1.64 -2.82 -6.66
CA ALA A 34 2.12 -1.56 -7.20
C ALA A 34 1.21 -0.39 -6.80
N LEU A 35 -0.11 -0.58 -6.86
CA LEU A 35 -1.09 0.41 -6.42
C LEU A 35 -0.98 0.70 -4.91
N VAL A 36 -0.86 -0.33 -4.07
CA VAL A 36 -0.68 -0.14 -2.63
C VAL A 36 0.62 0.60 -2.31
N ILE A 37 1.71 0.29 -3.03
CA ILE A 37 2.98 1.01 -2.91
C ILE A 37 2.79 2.48 -3.31
N ALA A 38 2.17 2.75 -4.46
CA ALA A 38 1.91 4.11 -4.94
C ALA A 38 1.08 4.93 -3.94
N MET A 39 0.01 4.35 -3.37
CA MET A 39 -0.79 4.99 -2.34
C MET A 39 0.03 5.28 -1.07
N SER A 40 0.92 4.36 -0.68
CA SER A 40 1.79 4.53 0.47
C SER A 40 2.84 5.62 0.27
N MET A 41 3.21 5.92 -0.99
CA MET A 41 4.15 6.98 -1.34
C MET A 41 3.54 8.39 -1.33
N ALA A 42 2.21 8.53 -1.11
CA ALA A 42 1.51 9.81 -1.20
C ALA A 42 2.10 10.95 -0.32
N TRP A 43 2.67 10.62 0.85
CA TRP A 43 3.33 11.55 1.77
C TRP A 43 4.83 11.26 1.97
N SER A 44 5.43 10.53 1.03
CA SER A 44 6.89 10.32 1.02
C SER A 44 7.64 11.64 0.86
N PRO A 45 8.88 11.80 1.37
CA PRO A 45 9.71 12.99 1.15
C PRO A 45 9.97 13.34 -0.33
N VAL A 46 9.70 12.41 -1.26
CA VAL A 46 9.73 12.62 -2.72
C VAL A 46 8.36 12.97 -3.34
N SER A 47 7.31 13.14 -2.53
CA SER A 47 5.99 13.55 -3.00
C SER A 47 5.97 15.03 -3.38
N ASN A 48 5.59 15.34 -4.63
CA ASN A 48 5.50 16.71 -5.16
C ASN A 48 4.39 17.57 -4.51
N VAL A 49 3.50 16.97 -3.71
CA VAL A 49 2.34 17.67 -3.12
C VAL A 49 2.66 18.16 -1.71
N TYR A 50 3.31 17.33 -0.90
CA TYR A 50 3.66 17.67 0.47
C TYR A 50 4.72 16.68 0.99
N ALA A 51 5.90 17.18 1.37
CA ALA A 51 6.91 16.39 2.04
C ALA A 51 6.67 16.41 3.55
N ALA A 52 6.36 15.26 4.15
CA ALA A 52 6.29 15.12 5.60
C ALA A 52 7.68 15.39 6.21
N THR A 53 7.76 16.22 7.24
CA THR A 53 9.00 16.51 7.97
C THR A 53 8.91 15.94 9.39
N ALA A 54 10.08 15.66 10.01
CA ALA A 54 10.13 15.12 11.37
C ALA A 54 9.65 16.11 12.46
N GLU A 55 9.37 17.36 12.06
CA GLU A 55 8.85 18.42 12.93
C GLU A 55 7.32 18.42 13.00
N GLU A 56 6.65 17.59 12.19
CA GLU A 56 5.20 17.49 12.21
C GLU A 56 4.71 16.83 13.52
N PRO A 57 3.58 17.31 14.07
CA PRO A 57 2.97 16.69 15.24
C PRO A 57 2.66 15.21 14.99
N ALA A 58 2.92 14.36 15.99
CA ALA A 58 2.66 12.92 15.92
C ALA A 58 1.20 12.62 15.55
N GLU A 59 0.27 13.47 15.97
CA GLU A 59 -1.15 13.40 15.65
C GLU A 59 -1.41 13.51 14.14
N LEU A 60 -0.62 14.29 13.41
CA LEU A 60 -0.74 14.46 11.95
C LEU A 60 -0.25 13.21 11.21
N HIS A 61 0.82 12.59 11.69
CA HIS A 61 1.28 11.30 11.16
C HIS A 61 0.23 10.21 11.36
N GLU A 62 -0.41 10.14 12.53
CA GLU A 62 -1.46 9.15 12.80
C GLU A 62 -2.74 9.41 11.99
N GLN A 63 -3.13 10.68 11.80
CA GLN A 63 -4.25 11.03 10.91
C GLN A 63 -3.99 10.57 9.47
N ARG A 64 -2.79 10.83 8.92
CA ARG A 64 -2.41 10.38 7.56
C ARG A 64 -2.36 8.86 7.46
N ARG A 65 -1.82 8.17 8.46
CA ARG A 65 -1.80 6.69 8.52
C ARG A 65 -3.21 6.11 8.55
N THR A 66 -4.11 6.74 9.30
CA THR A 66 -5.52 6.35 9.38
C THR A 66 -6.21 6.55 8.03
N LEU A 67 -6.02 7.71 7.40
CA LEU A 67 -6.56 8.00 6.07
C LEU A 67 -6.06 6.99 5.03
N LEU A 68 -4.74 6.75 4.96
CA LEU A 68 -4.15 5.79 4.04
C LEU A 68 -4.75 4.39 4.22
N ARG A 69 -4.85 3.92 5.47
CA ARG A 69 -5.39 2.59 5.78
C ARG A 69 -6.83 2.45 5.30
N GLU A 70 -7.67 3.44 5.58
CA GLU A 70 -9.07 3.45 5.15
C GLU A 70 -9.19 3.50 3.63
N SER A 71 -8.40 4.35 2.96
CA SER A 71 -8.38 4.45 1.50
C SER A 71 -7.94 3.15 0.84
N VAL A 72 -6.83 2.55 1.31
CA VAL A 72 -6.34 1.26 0.78
C VAL A 72 -7.37 0.16 1.00
N ARG A 73 -7.95 0.06 2.20
CA ARG A 73 -8.98 -0.93 2.51
C ARG A 73 -10.15 -0.85 1.55
N ARG A 74 -10.69 0.35 1.32
CA ARG A 74 -11.82 0.56 0.41
C ARG A 74 -11.46 0.28 -1.04
N ALA A 75 -10.28 0.69 -1.48
CA ALA A 75 -9.85 0.50 -2.87
C ALA A 75 -9.57 -0.97 -3.20
N MET A 76 -9.09 -1.75 -2.22
CA MET A 76 -8.62 -3.12 -2.40
C MET A 76 -9.63 -4.19 -1.98
N ALA A 77 -10.69 -3.85 -1.24
CA ALA A 77 -11.74 -4.81 -0.90
C ALA A 77 -12.37 -5.42 -2.16
N ALA A 78 -12.75 -6.70 -2.09
CA ALA A 78 -13.58 -7.31 -3.11
C ALA A 78 -14.95 -6.61 -3.18
N GLY A 79 -15.47 -6.45 -4.40
CA GLY A 79 -16.79 -5.86 -4.67
C GLY A 79 -17.93 -6.84 -4.41
#